data_AF-A0A920ENA1-F1
#
_entry.id   AF-A0A920ENA1-F1
#
_cell.length_a   1.000
_cell.length_b   1.000
_cell.length_c   1.000
_cell.angle_alpha   90.00
_cell.angle_beta   90.00
_cell.angle_gamma   90.00
#
_symmetry.space_group_name_H-M   'P 1'
#
loop_
_entity.id
_entity.type
_entity.pdbx_description
1 polymer ?
#
loop_
_entity_poly.entity_id
_entity_poly.type
_entity_poly.pdbx_seq_one_letter_code
_entity_poly.pdbx_strand_id
1 'polypeptide(L)' 'MQPGEHADLVFEANNPGSWLFHCHMLEHHVSGMGGIITVG' A
#
# COMPACT_ATOMS: atom_id res chain seq x y z
N MET A 1 3.95 -4.85 11.77
CA MET A 1 4.17 -5.82 10.68
C MET A 1 5.43 -6.64 10.97
N GLN A 2 5.24 -7.67 11.79
CA GLN A 2 6.19 -8.76 11.99
C GLN A 2 6.04 -9.81 10.86
N PRO A 3 7.05 -10.68 10.64
CA PRO A 3 6.90 -11.80 9.72
C PRO A 3 5.71 -12.69 10.11
N GLY A 4 4.78 -12.90 9.17
CA GLY A 4 3.56 -13.69 9.40
C GLY A 4 2.43 -12.95 10.12
N GLU A 5 2.58 -11.66 10.42
CA GLU A 5 1.48 -10.82 10.90
C GLU A 5 0.51 -10.55 9.75
N HIS A 6 -0.79 -10.74 10.01
CA HIS A 6 -1.86 -10.43 9.07
C HIS A 6 -2.76 -9.34 9.67
N ALA A 7 -3.23 -8.43 8.83
CA ALA A 7 -4.18 -7.39 9.19
C ALA A 7 -5.18 -7.20 8.03
N ASP A 8 -6.44 -6.94 8.39
CA ASP A 8 -7.50 -6.62 7.43
C ASP A 8 -7.71 -5.11 7.38
N LEU A 9 -7.89 -4.57 6.17
CA LEU A 9 -8.07 -3.14 5.95
C LEU A 9 -9.29 -2.89 5.06
N VAL A 10 -10.20 -2.05 5.55
CA VAL A 10 -11.36 -1.56 4.80
C VAL A 10 -11.11 -0.08 4.50
N PHE A 11 -11.14 0.29 3.21
CA PHE A 11 -10.97 1.67 2.78
C PHE A 11 -11.95 2.02 1.66
N GLU A 12 -12.41 3.27 1.63
CA GLU A 12 -13.25 3.79 0.55
C GLU A 12 -12.37 4.54 -0.46
N ALA A 13 -12.32 4.04 -1.69
CA ALA A 13 -11.53 4.61 -2.78
C ALA A 13 -12.40 5.54 -3.65
N ASN A 14 -12.82 6.69 -3.11
CA ASN A 14 -13.80 7.56 -3.77
C ASN A 14 -13.23 8.67 -4.66
N ASN A 15 -11.92 8.67 -4.89
CA ASN A 15 -11.27 9.58 -5.83
C ASN A 15 -10.52 8.78 -6.93
N PRO A 16 -10.89 8.94 -8.22
CA PRO A 16 -10.21 8.27 -9.32
C PRO A 16 -8.72 8.61 -9.38
N GLY A 17 -7.92 7.66 -9.84
CA GLY A 17 -6.49 7.83 -10.04
C GLY A 17 -5.66 6.62 -9.62
N SER A 18 -4.35 6.83 -9.61
CA SER A 18 -3.37 5.85 -9.15
C SER A 18 -2.99 6.15 -7.71
N TRP A 19 -3.22 5.19 -6.82
CA TRP A 19 -2.95 5.29 -5.40
C TRP A 19 -1.72 4.45 -5.05
N LEU A 20 -0.77 5.03 -4.33
CA LEU A 20 0.44 4.34 -3.89
C LEU A 20 0.18 3.61 -2.57
N PHE A 21 0.26 2.28 -2.61
CA PHE A 21 0.31 1.46 -1.41
C PHE A 21 1.75 1.01 -1.18
N HIS A 22 2.39 1.44 -0.09
CA HIS A 22 3.81 1.16 0.17
C HIS A 22 4.08 0.97 1.67
N CYS A 23 5.23 0.38 1.98
CA CYS A 23 5.71 0.35 3.36
C CYS A 23 6.08 1.76 3.83
N HIS A 24 5.63 2.17 5.02
CA HIS A 24 5.97 3.47 5.58
C HIS A 24 7.47 3.65 5.88
N MET A 25 8.22 2.55 6.00
CA MET A 25 9.68 2.60 6.05
C MET A 25 10.23 2.86 4.65
N LEU A 26 10.85 4.03 4.46
CA LEU A 26 11.25 4.50 3.15
C LEU A 26 12.24 3.57 2.45
N GLU A 27 13.20 3.01 3.20
CA GLU A 27 14.19 2.07 2.68
C GLU A 27 13.53 0.83 2.08
N HIS A 28 12.43 0.36 2.67
CA HIS A 28 11.67 -0.76 2.12
C HIS A 28 10.94 -0.37 0.84
N HIS A 29 10.33 0.82 0.79
CA HIS A 29 9.71 1.32 -0.44
C HIS A 29 10.73 1.47 -1.57
N VAL A 30 11.87 2.10 -1.30
CA VAL A 30 12.97 2.28 -2.26
C VAL A 30 13.53 0.93 -2.72
N SER A 31 13.49 -0.08 -1.84
CA SER A 31 13.86 -1.47 -2.18
C SER A 31 12.76 -2.26 -2.89
N GLY A 32 11.63 -1.63 -3.23
CA GLY A 32 10.57 -2.22 -4.05
C GLY A 32 9.30 -2.65 -3.29
N MET A 33 9.19 -2.39 -1.99
CA MET A 33 7.99 -2.73 -1.20
C MET A 33 6.89 -1.68 -1.39
N GLY A 34 6.27 -1.72 -2.56
CA GLY A 34 5.08 -0.95 -2.88
C GLY A 34 4.37 -1.45 -4.12
N GLY A 35 3.16 -0.96 -4.33
CA GLY A 35 2.30 -1.27 -5.46
C GLY A 35 1.34 -0.13 -5.72
N ILE A 36 0.75 -0.14 -6.92
CA ILE A 36 -0.25 0.84 -7.32
C ILE A 36 -1.63 0.19 -7.31
N ILE A 37 -2.60 0.89 -6.73
CA ILE A 37 -4.02 0.57 -6.83
C ILE A 37 -4.63 1.59 -7.79
N THR A 38 -5.26 1.11 -8.87
CA THR A 38 -5.93 1.98 -9.84
C THR A 38 -7.42 2.02 -9.55
N VAL A 39 -7.94 3.23 -9.41
CA VAL A 39 -9.35 3.54 -9.22
C VAL A 39 -9.81 4.32 -10.44
N GLY A 40 -10.88 3.86 -11.10
CA GLY A 40 -11.46 4.46 -12.30
C GLY A 40 -12.95 4.73 -12.14
#